data_AF-A0A9R0XW46-F1
#
_entry.id   AF-A0A9R0XW46-F1
#
_cell.length_a   1.000
_cell.length_b   1.000
_cell.length_c   1.000
_cell.angle_alpha   90.00
_cell.angle_beta   90.00
_cell.angle_gamma   90.00
#
_symmetry.space_group_name_H-M   'P 1'
#
loop_
_entity.id
_entity.type
_entity.pdbx_description
1 polymer ?
#
loop_
_entity_poly.entity_id
_entity_poly.type
_entity_poly.pdbx_seq_one_letter_code
_entity_poly.pdbx_strand_id
1 'polypeptide(L)'
;MDKCSIAYTEKQLIIDIERGVGANPKIRLLSLAVSNGFTVTKTQENKPTRSTGEEASPSPELQHEYSIAIPPHSALLFPCQRATTIDAASDCQVLVRHLIVLDGTWAKAHRMYHENPWLQLVPHVKVEADRVSLYGEVRHEPTAGCLSTIESIVVAMKQLGEDETELDRVLAVFESMIADQRRCKDENWKPKLES
;
A
#
# COMPACT_ATOMS: atom_id res chain seq x y z
N MET A 1 -0.91 17.17 21.08
CA MET A 1 -1.72 17.72 19.99
C MET A 1 -1.50 16.83 18.79
N ASP A 2 -2.57 16.19 18.31
CA ASP A 2 -2.50 15.29 17.15
C ASP A 2 -2.14 16.12 15.91
N LYS A 3 -0.97 15.90 15.33
CA LYS A 3 -0.39 16.66 14.20
C LYS A 3 -0.80 16.09 12.84
N CYS A 4 -2.07 15.69 12.75
CA CYS A 4 -2.72 15.33 11.49
C CYS A 4 -4.03 16.12 11.42
N SER A 5 -4.12 17.06 10.46
CA SER A 5 -5.36 17.76 10.15
C SER A 5 -6.03 17.12 8.95
N ILE A 6 -7.33 16.89 9.10
CA ILE A 6 -8.19 16.38 8.04
C ILE A 6 -9.21 17.46 7.75
N ALA A 7 -9.15 18.04 6.56
CA ALA A 7 -10.16 18.96 6.04
C ALA A 7 -10.91 18.27 4.90
N TYR A 8 -12.23 18.42 4.85
CA TYR A 8 -13.03 17.82 3.78
C TYR A 8 -14.07 18.80 3.23
N THR A 9 -14.35 18.62 1.95
CA THR A 9 -15.43 19.26 1.19
C THR A 9 -16.21 18.15 0.47
N GLU A 10 -17.30 18.48 -0.21
CA GLU A 10 -18.07 17.50 -1.00
C GLU A 10 -17.25 16.84 -2.14
N LYS A 11 -16.12 17.45 -2.53
CA LYS A 11 -15.31 17.04 -3.69
C LYS A 11 -13.86 16.70 -3.36
N GLN A 12 -13.40 17.04 -2.16
CA GLN A 12 -11.98 16.94 -1.82
C GLN A 12 -11.79 16.72 -0.32
N LEU A 13 -11.00 15.71 0.02
CA LEU A 13 -10.50 15.48 1.37
C LEU A 13 -9.00 15.76 1.38
N ILE A 14 -8.58 16.80 2.10
CA ILE A 14 -7.19 17.19 2.30
C ILE A 14 -6.72 16.63 3.66
N ILE A 15 -5.59 15.93 3.65
CA ILE A 15 -5.02 15.32 4.86
C ILE A 15 -3.58 15.79 4.98
N ASP A 16 -3.33 16.74 5.88
CA ASP A 16 -1.96 17.14 6.21
C ASP A 16 -1.38 16.17 7.23
N ILE A 17 -0.20 15.66 6.94
CA ILE A 17 0.53 14.69 7.77
C ILE A 17 1.93 15.23 8.02
N GLU A 18 2.21 15.68 9.24
CA GLU A 18 3.58 16.05 9.63
C GLU A 18 4.47 14.80 9.80
N ARG A 19 5.74 14.89 9.37
CA ARG A 19 6.72 13.79 9.54
C ARG A 19 7.00 13.49 11.01
N GLY A 20 7.14 12.19 11.32
CA GLY A 20 7.55 11.69 12.64
C GLY A 20 6.38 11.29 13.56
N VAL A 21 5.15 11.38 13.05
CA VAL A 21 3.93 11.08 13.80
C VAL A 21 3.49 9.65 13.52
N GLY A 22 3.80 8.73 14.45
CA GLY A 22 3.22 7.37 14.50
C GLY A 22 1.79 7.36 15.05
N ALA A 23 0.96 8.35 14.67
CA ALA A 23 -0.41 8.44 15.18
C ALA A 23 -1.35 7.63 14.29
N ASN A 24 -2.20 6.81 14.92
CA ASN A 24 -3.48 6.40 14.37
C ASN A 24 -4.49 7.52 14.71
N PRO A 25 -4.66 8.57 13.89
CA PRO A 25 -5.74 9.52 14.12
C PRO A 25 -7.05 8.75 14.16
N LYS A 26 -7.91 9.03 15.14
CA LYS A 26 -9.25 8.43 15.22
C LYS A 26 -10.12 9.06 14.13
N ILE A 27 -10.00 8.56 12.91
CA ILE A 27 -10.82 9.03 11.79
C ILE A 27 -12.22 8.45 11.96
N ARG A 28 -13.15 9.25 12.49
CA ARG A 28 -14.58 8.89 12.44
C ARG A 28 -15.06 9.09 11.01
N LEU A 29 -15.20 7.97 10.30
CA LEU A 29 -15.53 7.89 8.88
C LEU A 29 -16.89 8.56 8.57
N LEU A 30 -16.89 9.57 7.71
CA LEU A 30 -18.06 9.93 6.91
C LEU A 30 -17.98 9.13 5.61
N SER A 31 -18.77 8.06 5.51
CA SER A 31 -18.77 7.14 4.35
C SER A 31 -19.04 7.84 3.01
N LEU A 32 -19.74 8.98 3.03
CA LEU A 32 -20.15 9.70 1.82
C LEU A 32 -18.97 10.29 1.05
N ALA A 33 -17.95 10.83 1.72
CA ALA A 33 -16.87 11.57 1.06
C ALA A 33 -15.94 10.68 0.21
N VAL A 34 -15.83 9.39 0.54
CA VAL A 34 -14.96 8.44 -0.17
C VAL A 34 -15.59 7.99 -1.50
N SER A 35 -16.92 8.05 -1.61
CA SER A 35 -17.65 7.58 -2.80
C SER A 35 -17.36 8.39 -4.07
N ASN A 36 -16.97 9.65 -3.95
CA ASN A 36 -16.67 10.55 -5.08
C ASN A 36 -15.17 10.68 -5.39
N GLY A 37 -14.30 9.93 -4.70
CA GLY A 37 -12.86 10.12 -4.76
C GLY A 37 -12.37 11.33 -3.94
N PHE A 38 -11.06 11.45 -3.77
CA PHE A 38 -10.44 12.51 -2.98
C PHE A 38 -8.97 12.75 -3.35
N THR A 39 -8.39 13.88 -2.93
CA THR A 39 -6.98 14.21 -3.19
C THR A 39 -6.19 14.27 -1.90
N VAL A 40 -5.25 13.35 -1.72
CA VAL A 40 -4.33 13.37 -0.58
C VAL A 40 -3.16 14.30 -0.92
N THR A 41 -2.90 15.26 -0.05
CA THR A 41 -1.74 16.15 -0.18
C THR A 41 -0.93 16.05 1.09
N LYS A 42 0.33 15.63 0.99
CA LYS A 42 1.25 15.59 2.13
C LYS A 42 2.13 16.82 2.12
N THR A 43 2.15 17.55 3.23
CA THR A 43 2.94 18.78 3.41
C THR A 43 4.07 18.53 4.42
N GLN A 44 5.19 19.22 4.22
CA GLN A 44 6.35 19.18 5.09
C GLN A 44 6.63 20.60 5.62
N GLU A 45 6.64 20.76 6.94
CA GLU A 45 7.29 21.90 7.57
C GLU A 45 8.81 21.65 7.58
N ASN A 46 9.55 22.51 6.91
CA ASN A 46 11.00 22.53 7.09
C ASN A 46 11.32 23.08 8.49
N LYS A 47 12.17 22.36 9.23
CA LYS A 47 12.75 22.90 10.46
C LYS A 47 13.53 24.16 10.05
N PRO A 48 13.37 25.30 10.75
CA PRO A 48 14.06 26.52 10.36
C PRO A 48 15.57 26.26 10.28
N THR A 49 16.12 26.42 9.09
CA THR A 49 17.55 26.33 8.85
C THR A 49 18.18 27.44 9.68
N ARG A 50 18.91 27.10 10.74
CA ARG A 50 19.78 28.07 11.42
C ARG A 50 20.98 28.33 10.50
N SER A 51 20.78 29.13 9.46
CA SER A 51 21.89 29.86 8.85
C SER A 51 22.29 30.96 9.82
N THR A 52 23.53 30.88 10.28
CA THR A 52 24.16 31.89 11.12
C THR A 52 24.09 33.25 10.42
N GLY A 53 23.25 34.17 10.91
CA GLY A 53 23.47 35.61 10.74
C GLY A 53 22.54 36.43 9.84
N GLU A 54 21.40 35.93 9.35
CA GLU A 54 20.46 36.78 8.59
C GLU A 54 19.02 36.63 9.09
N GLU A 55 18.29 37.75 9.12
CA GLU A 55 16.96 37.89 9.73
C GLU A 55 15.98 36.84 9.21
N ALA A 56 15.48 36.01 10.13
CA ALA A 56 14.52 34.97 9.83
C ALA A 56 13.17 35.57 9.39
N SER A 57 12.79 35.36 8.14
CA SER A 57 11.39 35.49 7.73
C SER A 57 10.54 34.49 8.53
N PRO A 58 9.47 34.91 9.24
CA PRO A 58 8.81 34.09 10.26
C PRO A 58 7.74 33.13 9.72
N SER A 59 7.70 32.88 8.41
CA SER A 59 6.68 32.00 7.82
C SER A 59 7.29 30.63 7.53
N PRO A 60 6.87 29.54 8.19
CA PRO A 60 7.26 28.20 7.77
C PRO A 60 6.75 27.98 6.34
N GLU A 61 7.67 27.94 5.39
CA GLU A 61 7.33 27.60 4.01
C GLU A 61 6.95 26.11 3.97
N LEU A 62 5.64 25.83 3.94
CA LEU A 62 5.10 24.49 3.76
C LEU A 62 5.48 23.98 2.36
N GLN A 63 6.49 23.11 2.28
CA GLN A 63 6.80 22.44 1.03
C GLN A 63 5.86 21.24 0.85
N HIS A 64 5.22 21.17 -0.31
CA HIS A 64 4.34 20.05 -0.67
C HIS A 64 5.21 18.85 -1.04
N GLU A 65 5.16 17.76 -0.25
CA GLU A 65 5.94 16.54 -0.51
C GLU A 65 5.34 15.76 -1.68
N TYR A 66 4.01 15.58 -1.68
CA TYR A 66 3.27 15.01 -2.82
C TYR A 66 1.79 15.38 -2.79
N SER A 67 1.13 15.28 -3.95
CA SER A 67 -0.32 15.30 -4.08
C SER A 67 -0.77 14.14 -4.99
N ILE A 68 -1.74 13.35 -4.55
CA ILE A 68 -2.27 12.20 -5.28
C ILE A 68 -3.79 12.22 -5.28
N ALA A 69 -4.38 12.09 -6.47
CA ALA A 69 -5.81 11.92 -6.64
C ALA A 69 -6.18 10.44 -6.53
N ILE A 70 -7.11 10.13 -5.62
CA ILE A 70 -7.70 8.81 -5.42
C ILE A 70 -9.07 8.82 -6.09
N PRO A 71 -9.24 8.16 -7.24
CA PRO A 71 -10.52 8.14 -7.94
C PRO A 71 -11.61 7.40 -7.14
N PRO A 72 -12.90 7.66 -7.40
CA PRO A 72 -13.98 6.87 -6.85
C PRO A 72 -13.82 5.40 -7.24
N HIS A 73 -14.39 4.47 -6.47
CA HIS A 73 -14.24 3.02 -6.69
C HIS A 73 -12.80 2.51 -6.51
N SER A 74 -11.99 3.22 -5.73
CA SER A 74 -10.67 2.75 -5.30
C SER A 74 -10.79 1.85 -4.08
N ALA A 75 -10.06 0.74 -4.06
CA ALA A 75 -9.93 -0.13 -2.90
C ALA A 75 -8.46 -0.45 -2.61
N LEU A 76 -8.13 -0.61 -1.33
CA LEU A 76 -6.80 -1.02 -0.87
C LEU A 76 -6.76 -2.55 -0.73
N LEU A 77 -5.84 -3.18 -1.46
CA LEU A 77 -5.51 -4.60 -1.26
C LEU A 77 -4.60 -4.72 -0.02
N PHE A 78 -5.21 -4.99 1.13
CA PHE A 78 -4.49 -5.09 2.39
C PHE A 78 -5.26 -5.96 3.39
N PRO A 79 -4.65 -7.01 3.96
CA PRO A 79 -5.32 -7.86 4.91
C PRO A 79 -5.49 -7.13 6.25
N CYS A 80 -6.73 -6.77 6.57
CA CYS A 80 -7.10 -6.23 7.87
C CYS A 80 -8.47 -6.77 8.30
N GLN A 81 -8.82 -6.59 9.58
CA GLN A 81 -10.08 -7.10 10.13
C GLN A 81 -11.34 -6.56 9.42
N ARG A 82 -11.23 -5.40 8.76
CA ARG A 82 -12.32 -4.73 8.04
C ARG A 82 -12.33 -5.06 6.54
N ALA A 83 -11.35 -5.82 6.06
CA ALA A 83 -11.20 -6.13 4.65
C ALA A 83 -12.25 -7.14 4.20
N THR A 84 -12.89 -6.86 3.07
CA THR A 84 -13.86 -7.77 2.45
C THR A 84 -13.14 -8.64 1.41
N THR A 85 -13.51 -9.91 1.31
CA THR A 85 -12.95 -10.79 0.27
C THR A 85 -13.45 -10.34 -1.11
N ILE A 86 -12.57 -10.32 -2.10
CA ILE A 86 -12.97 -10.10 -3.49
C ILE A 86 -13.61 -11.41 -3.97
N ASP A 87 -14.94 -11.42 -4.04
CA ASP A 87 -15.70 -12.57 -4.54
C ASP A 87 -16.62 -12.11 -5.66
N ALA A 88 -16.34 -12.60 -6.87
CA ALA A 88 -17.11 -12.33 -8.07
C ALA A 88 -18.60 -12.76 -7.95
N ALA A 89 -18.92 -13.72 -7.07
CA ALA A 89 -20.26 -14.26 -6.89
C ALA A 89 -21.12 -13.50 -5.86
N SER A 90 -20.55 -12.51 -5.16
CA SER A 90 -21.25 -11.77 -4.11
C SER A 90 -22.00 -10.55 -4.67
N ASP A 91 -23.33 -10.52 -4.54
CA ASP A 91 -24.22 -9.41 -4.98
C ASP A 91 -24.00 -8.08 -4.20
N CYS A 92 -23.21 -8.10 -3.13
CA CYS A 92 -22.86 -6.94 -2.28
C CYS A 92 -21.49 -6.33 -2.62
N GLN A 93 -20.99 -6.51 -3.85
CA GLN A 93 -19.66 -6.03 -4.21
C GLN A 93 -19.56 -4.50 -4.14
N VAL A 94 -18.53 -4.04 -3.41
CA VAL A 94 -17.96 -2.72 -3.66
C VAL A 94 -17.49 -2.73 -5.12
N LEU A 95 -18.07 -1.89 -5.97
CA LEU A 95 -17.55 -1.73 -7.33
C LEU A 95 -16.10 -1.22 -7.21
N VAL A 96 -15.14 -2.07 -7.53
CA VAL A 96 -13.71 -1.74 -7.54
C VAL A 96 -13.28 -1.51 -8.98
N ARG A 97 -12.82 -0.30 -9.29
CA ARG A 97 -12.20 0.05 -10.58
C ARG A 97 -10.71 0.35 -10.47
N HIS A 98 -10.25 0.66 -9.27
CA HIS A 98 -8.86 1.01 -9.01
C HIS A 98 -8.38 0.25 -7.78
N LEU A 99 -7.26 -0.45 -7.92
CA LEU A 99 -6.65 -1.20 -6.83
C LEU A 99 -5.38 -0.48 -6.35
N ILE A 100 -5.34 -0.18 -5.07
CA ILE A 100 -4.16 0.36 -4.39
C ILE A 100 -3.42 -0.81 -3.76
N VAL A 101 -2.12 -0.90 -4.01
CA VAL A 101 -1.26 -1.98 -3.50
C VAL A 101 -0.03 -1.37 -2.83
N LEU A 102 0.33 -1.90 -1.67
CA LEU A 102 1.50 -1.46 -0.91
C LEU A 102 2.69 -2.37 -1.19
N ASP A 103 3.61 -1.91 -2.03
CA ASP A 103 4.79 -2.71 -2.40
C ASP A 103 5.91 -2.65 -1.35
N GLY A 104 6.32 -3.82 -0.88
CA GLY A 104 7.41 -3.96 0.07
C GLY A 104 7.36 -5.28 0.82
N THR A 105 8.24 -5.43 1.81
CA THR A 105 8.10 -6.50 2.79
C THR A 105 6.83 -6.28 3.63
N TRP A 106 6.29 -7.34 4.22
CA TRP A 106 5.16 -7.23 5.15
C TRP A 106 5.33 -6.14 6.21
N ALA A 107 6.49 -6.08 6.86
CA ALA A 107 6.79 -5.03 7.83
C ALA A 107 6.76 -3.62 7.23
N LYS A 108 7.25 -3.45 5.98
CA LYS A 108 7.21 -2.16 5.27
C LYS A 108 5.79 -1.80 4.85
N ALA A 109 5.00 -2.76 4.36
CA ALA A 109 3.60 -2.56 4.00
C ALA A 109 2.75 -2.14 5.22
N HIS A 110 2.88 -2.85 6.35
CA HIS A 110 2.23 -2.45 7.60
C HIS A 110 2.64 -1.06 8.07
N ARG A 111 3.94 -0.74 7.98
CA ARG A 111 4.44 0.60 8.30
C ARG A 111 3.81 1.67 7.41
N MET A 112 3.80 1.46 6.08
CA MET A 112 3.16 2.39 5.14
C MET A 112 1.67 2.57 5.45
N TYR A 113 0.96 1.50 5.80
CA TYR A 113 -0.44 1.55 6.19
C TYR A 113 -0.67 2.44 7.43
N HIS A 114 0.19 2.35 8.44
CA HIS A 114 0.06 3.15 9.66
C HIS A 114 0.58 4.60 9.51
N GLU A 115 1.60 4.83 8.70
CA GLU A 115 2.15 6.17 8.45
C GLU A 115 1.32 7.01 7.47
N ASN A 116 0.35 6.40 6.77
CA ASN A 116 -0.52 7.06 5.81
C ASN A 116 -2.00 6.86 6.20
N PRO A 117 -2.54 7.62 7.18
CA PRO A 117 -3.89 7.40 7.71
C PRO A 117 -5.01 7.50 6.67
N TRP A 118 -4.77 8.19 5.55
CA TRP A 118 -5.70 8.25 4.43
C TRP A 118 -6.03 6.87 3.83
N LEU A 119 -5.12 5.90 3.97
CA LEU A 119 -5.36 4.51 3.55
C LEU A 119 -6.49 3.85 4.34
N GLN A 120 -6.79 4.31 5.56
CA GLN A 120 -7.88 3.77 6.39
C GLN A 120 -9.27 4.20 5.91
N LEU A 121 -9.33 5.17 4.99
CA LEU A 121 -10.55 5.74 4.46
C LEU A 121 -11.09 4.98 3.26
N VAL A 122 -10.21 4.37 2.47
CA VAL A 122 -10.63 3.57 1.31
C VAL A 122 -11.19 2.22 1.77
N PRO A 123 -12.15 1.65 1.02
CA PRO A 123 -12.54 0.25 1.17
C PRO A 123 -11.31 -0.66 1.17
N HIS A 124 -11.29 -1.63 2.09
CA HIS A 124 -10.22 -2.62 2.14
C HIS A 124 -10.73 -3.92 1.54
N VAL A 125 -9.92 -4.49 0.67
CA VAL A 125 -10.15 -5.80 0.09
C VAL A 125 -8.99 -6.72 0.41
N LYS A 126 -9.30 -8.01 0.50
CA LYS A 126 -8.31 -9.07 0.65
C LYS A 126 -8.57 -10.16 -0.35
N VAL A 127 -7.50 -10.83 -0.75
CA VAL A 127 -7.56 -12.06 -1.52
C VAL A 127 -7.44 -13.22 -0.55
N GLU A 128 -8.24 -14.25 -0.76
CA GLU A 128 -7.99 -15.56 -0.16
C GLU A 128 -7.19 -16.37 -1.18
N ALA A 129 -6.12 -17.00 -0.71
CA ALA A 129 -5.23 -17.78 -1.55
C ALA A 129 -5.14 -19.20 -1.00
N ASP A 130 -5.70 -20.14 -1.75
CA ASP A 130 -5.67 -21.57 -1.41
C ASP A 130 -4.31 -22.22 -1.73
N ARG A 131 -3.42 -21.46 -2.38
CA ARG A 131 -2.14 -21.91 -2.91
C ARG A 131 -0.98 -21.40 -2.08
N VAL A 132 0.07 -22.22 -2.01
CA VAL A 132 1.37 -21.80 -1.46
C VAL A 132 1.99 -20.80 -2.44
N SER A 133 2.52 -19.71 -1.90
CA SER A 133 3.23 -18.68 -2.66
C SER A 133 4.44 -19.26 -3.40
N LEU A 134 4.58 -18.92 -4.69
CA LEU A 134 5.76 -19.20 -5.51
C LEU A 134 7.01 -18.50 -4.95
N TYR A 135 6.80 -17.40 -4.21
CA TYR A 135 7.84 -16.58 -3.62
C TYR A 135 8.32 -17.08 -2.24
N GLY A 136 7.52 -17.92 -1.55
CA GLY A 136 7.81 -18.43 -0.20
C GLY A 136 9.13 -19.22 -0.08
N GLU A 137 9.66 -19.74 -1.19
CA GLU A 137 10.94 -20.46 -1.22
C GLU A 137 12.16 -19.52 -1.36
N VAL A 138 11.97 -18.29 -1.85
CA VAL A 138 13.04 -17.29 -1.98
C VAL A 138 13.13 -16.42 -0.73
N ARG A 139 11.99 -16.15 -0.08
CA ARG A 139 11.93 -15.42 1.18
C ARG A 139 10.94 -16.07 2.13
N HIS A 140 11.31 -16.11 3.41
CA HIS A 140 10.43 -16.57 4.47
C HIS A 140 9.23 -15.62 4.60
N GLU A 141 8.05 -16.15 4.33
CA GLU A 141 6.79 -15.45 4.54
C GLU A 141 6.37 -15.51 6.01
N PRO A 142 5.66 -14.51 6.52
CA PRO A 142 5.32 -14.46 7.94
C PRO A 142 4.33 -15.57 8.35
N THR A 143 3.42 -15.96 7.45
CA THR A 143 2.42 -17.02 7.68
C THR A 143 2.04 -17.70 6.35
N ALA A 144 1.50 -18.92 6.43
CA ALA A 144 0.92 -19.59 5.26
C ALA A 144 -0.24 -18.75 4.68
N GLY A 145 -0.32 -18.67 3.34
CA GLY A 145 -1.31 -17.85 2.64
C GLY A 145 -0.89 -16.39 2.41
N CYS A 146 0.28 -15.98 2.88
CA CYS A 146 0.89 -14.73 2.43
C CYS A 146 1.36 -14.87 0.99
N LEU A 147 1.04 -13.90 0.15
CA LEU A 147 1.48 -13.86 -1.25
C LEU A 147 2.48 -12.72 -1.45
N SER A 148 3.31 -12.81 -2.48
CA SER A 148 4.06 -11.65 -2.96
C SER A 148 3.12 -10.55 -3.50
N THR A 149 3.64 -9.33 -3.68
CA THR A 149 2.88 -8.22 -4.27
C THR A 149 2.28 -8.60 -5.62
N ILE A 150 3.07 -9.25 -6.49
CA ILE A 150 2.66 -9.64 -7.85
C ILE A 150 1.57 -10.71 -7.80
N GLU A 151 1.76 -11.76 -6.98
CA GLU A 151 0.75 -12.82 -6.83
C GLU A 151 -0.56 -12.27 -6.27
N SER A 152 -0.48 -11.38 -5.28
CA SER A 152 -1.65 -10.72 -4.69
C SER A 152 -2.42 -9.92 -5.73
N ILE A 153 -1.71 -9.19 -6.60
CA ILE A 153 -2.31 -8.44 -7.72
C ILE A 153 -3.00 -9.40 -8.70
N VAL A 154 -2.31 -10.47 -9.13
CA VAL A 154 -2.87 -11.42 -10.09
C VAL A 154 -4.14 -12.07 -9.54
N VAL A 155 -4.10 -12.56 -8.31
CA VAL A 155 -5.28 -13.18 -7.68
C VAL A 155 -6.43 -12.17 -7.57
N ALA A 156 -6.15 -10.92 -7.17
CA ALA A 156 -7.17 -9.88 -7.09
C ALA A 156 -7.78 -9.56 -8.46
N MET A 157 -6.96 -9.44 -9.51
CA MET A 157 -7.44 -9.15 -10.87
C MET A 157 -8.30 -10.28 -11.43
N LYS A 158 -7.89 -11.54 -11.22
CA LYS A 158 -8.72 -12.71 -11.59
C LYS A 158 -10.08 -12.68 -10.87
N GLN A 159 -10.08 -12.40 -9.57
CA GLN A 159 -11.32 -12.29 -8.77
C GLN A 159 -12.20 -11.10 -9.17
N LEU A 160 -11.63 -10.07 -9.79
CA LEU A 160 -12.35 -8.93 -10.37
C LEU A 160 -12.86 -9.20 -11.80
N GLY A 161 -12.58 -10.37 -12.38
CA GLY A 161 -13.08 -10.79 -13.69
C GLY A 161 -12.20 -10.44 -14.89
N GLU A 162 -10.93 -10.09 -14.67
CA GLU A 162 -9.96 -9.88 -15.74
C GLU A 162 -9.52 -11.20 -16.40
N ASP A 163 -8.98 -11.13 -17.63
CA ASP A 163 -8.57 -12.31 -18.40
C ASP A 163 -7.49 -13.11 -17.67
N GLU A 164 -7.87 -14.31 -17.22
CA GLU A 164 -6.98 -15.22 -16.51
C GLU A 164 -5.75 -15.61 -17.33
N THR A 165 -5.87 -15.71 -18.66
CA THR A 165 -4.82 -16.21 -19.54
C THR A 165 -3.60 -15.30 -19.55
N GLU A 166 -3.82 -13.99 -19.63
CA GLU A 166 -2.73 -13.01 -19.62
C GLU A 166 -2.14 -12.85 -18.22
N LEU A 167 -2.98 -12.96 -17.18
CA LEU A 167 -2.53 -12.94 -15.79
C LEU A 167 -1.66 -14.15 -15.44
N ASP A 168 -1.98 -15.33 -15.97
CA ASP A 168 -1.16 -16.54 -15.79
C ASP A 168 0.21 -16.40 -16.47
N ARG A 169 0.31 -15.65 -17.58
CA ARG A 169 1.59 -15.35 -18.21
C ARG A 169 2.48 -14.47 -17.33
N VAL A 170 1.89 -13.52 -16.60
CA VAL A 170 2.62 -12.70 -15.63
C VAL A 170 3.23 -13.60 -14.54
N LEU A 171 2.45 -14.56 -14.02
CA LEU A 171 2.95 -15.52 -13.03
C LEU A 171 4.04 -16.45 -13.61
N ALA A 172 3.90 -16.90 -14.86
CA ALA A 172 4.91 -17.73 -15.50
C ALA A 172 6.26 -17.00 -15.66
N VAL A 173 6.23 -15.71 -16.04
CA VAL A 173 7.44 -14.88 -16.10
C VAL A 173 8.05 -14.69 -14.70
N PHE A 174 7.20 -14.45 -13.69
CA PHE A 174 7.63 -14.32 -12.31
C PHE A 174 8.29 -15.61 -11.77
N GLU A 175 7.70 -16.77 -12.08
CA GLU A 175 8.26 -18.09 -11.74
C GLU A 175 9.63 -18.31 -12.40
N SER A 176 9.78 -17.97 -13.69
CA SER A 176 11.07 -18.03 -14.38
C SER A 176 12.13 -17.15 -13.72
N MET A 177 11.77 -15.92 -13.33
CA MET A 177 12.67 -15.00 -12.63
C MET A 177 13.10 -15.57 -11.27
N ILE A 178 12.19 -16.18 -10.52
CA ILE A 178 12.49 -16.85 -9.24
C ILE A 178 13.46 -18.01 -9.45
N ALA A 179 13.23 -18.84 -10.47
CA ALA A 179 14.13 -19.96 -10.80
C ALA A 179 15.54 -19.47 -11.11
N ASP A 180 15.68 -18.39 -11.89
CA ASP A 180 16.96 -17.77 -12.17
C ASP A 180 17.64 -17.22 -10.91
N GLN A 181 16.88 -16.58 -10.02
CA GLN A 181 17.41 -16.07 -8.75
C GLN A 181 17.95 -17.19 -7.86
N ARG A 182 17.29 -18.36 -7.82
CA ARG A 182 17.76 -19.54 -7.09
C ARG A 182 19.06 -20.06 -7.68
N ARG A 183 19.10 -20.27 -8.99
CA ARG A 183 20.30 -20.72 -9.71
C ARG A 183 21.50 -19.82 -9.41
N CYS A 184 21.34 -18.51 -9.51
CA CYS A 184 22.42 -17.57 -9.21
C CYS A 184 22.85 -17.58 -7.73
N LYS A 185 21.91 -17.84 -6.80
CA LYS A 185 22.24 -17.96 -5.37
C LYS A 185 23.05 -19.23 -5.09
N ASP A 186 22.67 -20.35 -5.70
CA ASP A 186 23.34 -21.64 -5.53
C ASP A 186 24.74 -21.63 -6.17
N GLU A 187 24.89 -21.02 -7.34
CA GLU A 187 26.19 -20.84 -8.01
C GLU A 187 27.15 -19.92 -7.22
N ASN A 188 26.61 -18.93 -6.50
CA ASN A 188 27.41 -18.03 -5.67
C ASN A 188 27.67 -18.54 -4.25
N TRP A 189 27.10 -19.69 -3.86
CA TRP A 189 27.32 -20.29 -2.55
C TRP A 189 28.74 -20.84 -2.44
N LYS A 190 29.58 -20.17 -1.65
CA LYS A 190 30.86 -20.73 -1.18
C LYS A 190 30.64 -21.42 0.16
N PRO A 191 30.92 -22.73 0.31
CA PRO A 191 30.87 -23.37 1.61
C PRO A 191 31.86 -22.68 2.55
N LYS A 192 31.45 -22.41 3.80
CA LYS A 192 32.40 -22.03 4.84
C LYS A 192 33.35 -23.22 5.03
N LEU A 193 34.63 -23.01 4.71
CA LEU A 193 35.69 -23.91 5.15
C LEU A 193 35.70 -23.84 6.68
N GLU A 194 35.37 -24.96 7.33
CA GLU A 194 35.53 -25.09 8.78
C GLU A 194 37.02 -25.06 9.11
N SER A 195 37.42 -24.10 9.95
CA SER A 195 38.78 -23.92 10.48
C SER A 195 38.85 -24.40 11.92
#